data_AF-A0A938UKE3-F1
#
_entry.id   AF-A0A938UKE3-F1
#
_cell.length_a   1.000
_cell.length_b   1.000
_cell.length_c   1.000
_cell.angle_alpha   90.00
_cell.angle_beta   90.00
_cell.angle_gamma   90.00
#
_symmetry.space_group_name_H-M   'P 1'
#
loop_
_entity.id
_entity.type
_entity.pdbx_description
1 polymer ?
#
loop_
_entity_poly.entity_id
_entity_poly.type
_entity_poly.pdbx_seq_one_letter_code
_entity_poly.pdbx_strand_id
1 'polypeptide(L)'
;MEHSLLSPHACVQTCGIPLKRALPLLRGSTYYDHNIRAGFGSDKRLDEINRMQAALGELTDERLGRRVAADFCCIWRYDYPRNVRRICEIIGGCAHTQLRLHYQVCPARRKEFIDYARALQGWCEDKAPDDAHFFNGADQGTVAKVYALLGAPDPLKRTLAERTYWGLASRVMNCSFWGDNTREPATDLEPFTVHRLPSGWQARMHSLENDIRREMGSAARDFLCDVGGSSEPACHFKFTRRVDILVSSIGCLRWRGKLPPKDALITGRRQITRDILRVLANYWLDEELPDDQNGIAELRDEVFGLLGEKDDCKRWLAGCLWKNISVQTERHAYPMKRWVELVQIAENFLDREL
;
A
#
# COMPACT_ATOMS: atom_id res chain seq x y z
N MET A 1 11.90 16.92 21.15
CA MET A 1 10.55 16.32 21.14
C MET A 1 10.46 15.48 19.90
N GLU A 2 10.75 14.18 20.02
CA GLU A 2 10.47 13.21 18.97
C GLU A 2 8.96 12.97 18.98
N HIS A 3 8.28 13.28 17.88
CA HIS A 3 6.89 12.88 17.71
C HIS A 3 6.86 11.35 17.60
N SER A 4 6.54 10.67 18.71
CA SER A 4 6.15 9.27 18.66
C SER A 4 4.89 9.18 17.81
N LEU A 5 5.01 8.65 16.60
CA LEU A 5 3.87 8.28 15.79
C LEU A 5 3.07 7.20 16.52
N LEU A 6 2.06 7.67 17.26
CA LEU A 6 0.77 7.04 17.55
C LEU A 6 0.79 5.72 18.34
N SER A 7 0.24 5.80 19.55
CA SER A 7 -0.24 4.67 20.37
C SER A 7 -1.35 3.90 19.62
N PRO A 8 -1.45 2.56 19.74
CA PRO A 8 -2.46 1.79 19.04
C PRO A 8 -3.84 1.93 19.72
N HIS A 9 -4.74 2.71 19.10
CA HIS A 9 -6.13 2.86 19.53
C HIS A 9 -6.97 1.63 19.15
N ALA A 10 -7.74 1.11 20.10
CA ALA A 10 -8.40 -0.19 20.04
C ALA A 10 -9.74 -0.24 19.27
N CYS A 11 -10.26 0.85 18.70
CA CYS A 11 -11.70 0.92 18.40
C CYS A 11 -12.12 1.50 17.03
N VAL A 12 -11.50 1.08 15.92
CA VAL A 12 -12.08 1.35 14.57
C VAL A 12 -12.14 0.05 13.77
N GLN A 13 -13.02 -0.85 14.20
CA GLN A 13 -13.22 -2.14 13.54
C GLN A 13 -14.10 -2.08 12.27
N THR A 14 -14.67 -0.92 11.90
CA THR A 14 -15.82 -0.94 10.96
C THR A 14 -15.89 0.11 9.86
N CYS A 15 -15.12 1.20 9.86
CA CYS A 15 -15.35 2.30 8.90
C CYS A 15 -14.06 2.91 8.33
N GLY A 16 -13.94 2.98 6.99
CA GLY A 16 -12.94 3.82 6.33
C GLY A 16 -13.22 5.31 6.54
N ILE A 17 -12.31 6.18 6.08
CA ILE A 17 -12.45 7.62 6.30
C ILE A 17 -13.60 8.16 5.45
N PRO A 18 -14.59 8.85 6.03
CA PRO A 18 -15.65 9.45 5.24
C PRO A 18 -15.08 10.43 4.20
N LEU A 19 -15.42 10.25 2.93
CA LEU A 19 -14.96 11.11 1.82
C LEU A 19 -15.20 12.60 2.13
N LYS A 20 -16.31 12.90 2.83
CA LYS A 20 -16.68 14.25 3.24
C LYS A 20 -15.60 14.99 4.04
N ARG A 21 -14.76 14.27 4.80
CA ARG A 21 -13.66 14.86 5.59
C ARG A 21 -12.52 15.37 4.71
N ALA A 22 -12.35 14.79 3.53
CA ALA A 22 -11.31 15.17 2.57
C ALA A 22 -11.75 16.26 1.58
N LEU A 23 -13.04 16.63 1.54
CA LEU A 23 -13.57 17.67 0.65
C LEU A 23 -12.84 19.01 0.75
N PRO A 24 -12.43 19.51 1.94
CA PRO A 24 -11.67 20.75 2.04
C PRO A 24 -10.34 20.73 1.27
N LEU A 25 -9.77 19.55 0.99
CA LEU A 25 -8.58 19.43 0.15
C LEU A 25 -8.85 19.74 -1.31
N LEU A 26 -10.11 19.59 -1.76
CA LEU A 26 -10.50 19.71 -3.16
C LEU A 26 -11.36 20.94 -3.46
N ARG A 27 -12.04 21.52 -2.47
CA ARG A 27 -12.86 22.73 -2.66
C ARG A 27 -12.03 23.89 -3.21
N GLY A 28 -12.53 24.53 -4.26
CA GLY A 28 -11.84 25.62 -4.97
C GLY A 28 -10.61 25.17 -5.77
N SER A 29 -10.33 23.87 -5.86
CA SER A 29 -9.23 23.34 -6.66
C SER A 29 -9.71 22.79 -8.01
N THR A 30 -9.00 23.14 -9.07
CA THR A 30 -9.03 22.36 -10.31
C THR A 30 -8.33 21.02 -10.07
N TYR A 31 -8.46 20.06 -10.99
CA TYR A 31 -7.60 18.88 -11.02
C TYR A 31 -6.17 19.33 -11.40
N TYR A 32 -5.53 19.98 -10.42
CA TYR A 32 -4.28 20.71 -10.57
C TYR A 32 -3.14 19.94 -9.93
N ASP A 33 -2.47 19.14 -10.75
CA ASP A 33 -1.23 18.48 -10.35
C ASP A 33 -0.04 19.40 -10.66
N HIS A 34 0.20 20.36 -9.75
CA HIS A 34 1.36 21.26 -9.86
C HIS A 34 2.69 20.49 -9.85
N ASN A 35 2.75 19.28 -9.29
CA ASN A 35 3.96 18.46 -9.29
C ASN A 35 4.28 17.96 -10.71
N ILE A 36 3.25 17.61 -11.49
CA ILE A 36 3.41 17.26 -12.90
C ILE A 36 3.87 18.46 -13.72
N ARG A 37 3.23 19.63 -13.56
CA ARG A 37 3.54 20.82 -14.37
C ARG A 37 4.89 21.45 -14.03
N ALA A 38 5.27 21.50 -12.76
CA ALA A 38 6.52 22.11 -12.31
C ALA A 38 7.77 21.29 -12.67
N GLY A 39 7.64 19.97 -12.79
CA GLY A 39 8.78 19.09 -13.10
C GLY A 39 8.86 18.63 -14.56
N PHE A 40 7.76 18.69 -15.32
CA PHE A 40 7.64 17.88 -16.55
C PHE A 40 6.89 18.55 -17.73
N GLY A 41 6.58 19.85 -17.65
CA GLY A 41 6.02 20.62 -18.77
C GLY A 41 4.50 20.54 -18.97
N SER A 42 4.03 20.93 -20.17
CA SER A 42 2.60 20.96 -20.52
C SER A 42 2.04 19.54 -20.74
N ASP A 43 0.81 19.30 -20.31
CA ASP A 43 0.14 17.99 -20.39
C ASP A 43 -1.26 18.14 -20.97
N LYS A 44 -1.40 17.90 -22.28
CA LYS A 44 -2.67 18.11 -23.01
C LYS A 44 -3.83 17.28 -22.46
N ARG A 45 -3.55 16.08 -21.93
CA ARG A 45 -4.59 15.21 -21.34
C ARG A 45 -5.05 15.77 -20.00
N LEU A 46 -4.13 16.34 -19.21
CA LEU A 46 -4.48 17.07 -17.99
C LEU A 46 -5.29 18.33 -18.29
N ASP A 47 -4.93 19.07 -19.35
CA ASP A 47 -5.67 20.25 -19.78
C ASP A 47 -7.11 19.89 -20.15
N GLU A 48 -7.30 18.76 -20.84
CA GLU A 48 -8.64 18.26 -21.18
C GLU A 48 -9.47 17.90 -19.95
N ILE A 49 -8.91 17.16 -19.00
CA ILE A 49 -9.59 16.83 -17.74
C ILE A 49 -10.03 18.11 -17.00
N ASN A 50 -9.19 19.16 -17.02
CA ASN A 50 -9.52 20.45 -16.43
C ASN A 50 -10.61 21.21 -17.21
N ARG A 51 -10.64 21.12 -18.55
CA ARG A 51 -11.73 21.66 -19.37
C ARG A 51 -13.05 20.97 -19.05
N MET A 52 -13.05 19.64 -18.94
CA MET A 52 -14.23 18.88 -18.54
C MET A 52 -14.72 19.29 -17.14
N GLN A 53 -13.81 19.46 -16.17
CA GLN A 53 -14.19 19.95 -14.85
C GLN A 53 -14.85 21.33 -14.92
N ALA A 54 -14.30 22.26 -15.71
CA ALA A 54 -14.86 23.59 -15.86
C ALA A 54 -16.27 23.55 -16.49
N ALA A 55 -16.50 22.67 -17.46
CA ALA A 55 -17.81 22.48 -18.09
C ALA A 55 -18.87 21.92 -17.11
N LEU A 56 -18.47 21.15 -16.10
CA LEU A 56 -19.36 20.65 -15.06
C LEU A 56 -19.81 21.74 -14.06
N GLY A 57 -19.17 22.91 -14.07
CA GLY A 57 -19.47 24.02 -13.16
C GLY A 57 -19.08 23.72 -11.71
N GLU A 58 -19.90 24.20 -10.76
CA GLU A 58 -19.68 23.93 -9.34
C GLU A 58 -19.93 22.45 -9.03
N LEU A 59 -18.95 21.82 -8.38
CA LEU A 59 -19.02 20.42 -8.01
C LEU A 59 -19.73 20.25 -6.67
N THR A 60 -20.76 19.41 -6.65
CA THR A 60 -21.42 19.00 -5.40
C THR A 60 -20.47 18.21 -4.50
N ASP A 61 -20.76 18.16 -3.19
CA ASP A 61 -19.97 17.38 -2.23
C ASP A 61 -19.89 15.89 -2.61
N GLU A 62 -20.94 15.35 -3.23
CA GLU A 62 -20.96 13.99 -3.76
C GLU A 62 -19.94 13.79 -4.88
N ARG A 63 -19.95 14.69 -5.89
CA ARG A 63 -19.00 14.65 -7.01
C ARG A 63 -17.56 14.84 -6.53
N LEU A 64 -17.36 15.77 -5.60
CA LEU A 64 -16.07 15.98 -4.95
C LEU A 64 -15.63 14.71 -4.20
N GLY A 65 -16.52 14.04 -3.47
CA GLY A 65 -16.23 12.78 -2.79
C GLY A 65 -15.73 11.70 -3.74
N ARG A 66 -16.42 11.51 -4.87
CA ARG A 66 -16.01 10.56 -5.92
C ARG A 66 -14.66 10.94 -6.53
N ARG A 67 -14.39 12.24 -6.71
CA ARG A 67 -13.07 12.73 -7.12
C ARG A 67 -12.00 12.39 -6.08
N VAL A 68 -12.27 12.54 -4.78
CA VAL A 68 -11.30 12.09 -3.75
C VAL A 68 -11.00 10.60 -3.94
N ALA A 69 -11.99 9.74 -4.21
CA ALA A 69 -11.71 8.32 -4.44
C ALA A 69 -10.80 8.08 -5.66
N ALA A 70 -11.01 8.80 -6.76
CA ALA A 70 -10.19 8.73 -7.97
C ALA A 70 -8.76 9.25 -7.76
N ASP A 71 -8.62 10.43 -7.16
CA ASP A 71 -7.34 11.10 -6.89
C ASP A 71 -6.49 10.26 -5.94
N PHE A 72 -7.11 9.59 -4.96
CA PHE A 72 -6.42 8.81 -3.94
C PHE A 72 -6.32 7.30 -4.23
N CYS A 73 -6.57 6.89 -5.49
CA CYS A 73 -6.19 5.55 -5.94
C CYS A 73 -4.67 5.39 -5.87
N CYS A 74 -4.18 4.31 -5.25
CA CYS A 74 -2.76 4.01 -5.19
C CYS A 74 -2.45 2.73 -5.95
N ILE A 75 -1.65 2.83 -7.02
CA ILE A 75 -1.28 1.67 -7.84
C ILE A 75 -0.40 0.69 -7.10
N TRP A 76 0.16 1.08 -5.96
CA TRP A 76 1.07 0.28 -5.14
C TRP A 76 0.34 -0.57 -4.09
N ARG A 77 -0.98 -0.43 -3.97
CA ARG A 77 -1.80 -1.31 -3.13
C ARG A 77 -1.70 -2.78 -3.58
N TYR A 78 -1.74 -3.71 -2.62
CA TYR A 78 -1.66 -5.14 -2.94
C TYR A 78 -2.93 -5.62 -3.68
N ASP A 79 -4.07 -5.04 -3.34
CA ASP A 79 -5.37 -5.28 -3.96
C ASP A 79 -5.65 -4.30 -5.10
N TYR A 80 -4.62 -3.74 -5.74
CA TYR A 80 -4.75 -2.67 -6.75
C TYR A 80 -5.86 -2.93 -7.78
N PRO A 81 -5.93 -4.10 -8.46
CA PRO A 81 -7.02 -4.35 -9.41
C PRO A 81 -8.41 -4.31 -8.77
N ARG A 82 -8.55 -4.80 -7.53
CA ARG A 82 -9.81 -4.74 -6.77
C ARG A 82 -10.12 -3.31 -6.30
N ASN A 83 -9.10 -2.53 -5.94
CA ASN A 83 -9.27 -1.13 -5.57
C ASN A 83 -9.75 -0.29 -6.75
N VAL A 84 -9.20 -0.50 -7.95
CA VAL A 84 -9.69 0.16 -9.17
C VAL A 84 -11.16 -0.17 -9.40
N ARG A 85 -11.55 -1.46 -9.33
CA ARG A 85 -12.95 -1.88 -9.45
C ARG A 85 -13.87 -1.16 -8.46
N ARG A 86 -13.47 -1.10 -7.19
CA ARG A 86 -14.24 -0.39 -6.15
C ARG A 86 -14.37 1.11 -6.44
N ILE A 87 -13.34 1.74 -6.99
CA ILE A 87 -13.43 3.16 -7.39
C ILE A 87 -14.34 3.31 -8.61
N CYS A 88 -14.30 2.39 -9.57
CA CYS A 88 -15.24 2.36 -10.69
C CYS A 88 -16.68 2.24 -10.20
N GLU A 89 -16.97 1.35 -9.24
CA GLU A 89 -18.29 1.24 -8.58
C GLU A 89 -18.74 2.57 -7.94
N ILE A 90 -17.84 3.24 -7.20
CA ILE A 90 -18.11 4.55 -6.58
C ILE A 90 -18.45 5.60 -7.66
N ILE A 91 -17.68 5.63 -8.75
CA ILE A 91 -17.94 6.54 -9.88
C ILE A 91 -19.30 6.22 -10.53
N GLY A 92 -19.61 4.93 -10.70
CA GLY A 92 -20.86 4.45 -11.29
C GLY A 92 -22.12 4.69 -10.45
N GLY A 93 -21.98 5.16 -9.21
CA GLY A 93 -23.09 5.56 -8.35
C GLY A 93 -23.33 4.65 -7.16
N CYS A 94 -22.43 3.70 -6.87
CA CYS A 94 -22.48 2.95 -5.62
C CYS A 94 -22.32 3.91 -4.42
N ALA A 95 -23.16 3.75 -3.40
CA ALA A 95 -23.22 4.59 -2.20
C ALA A 95 -22.00 4.44 -1.26
N HIS A 96 -20.88 3.88 -1.73
CA HIS A 96 -19.66 3.78 -0.94
C HIS A 96 -19.05 5.17 -0.71
N THR A 97 -19.19 5.67 0.52
CA THR A 97 -18.78 7.02 0.94
C THR A 97 -17.45 7.04 1.71
N GLN A 98 -16.65 5.98 1.61
CA GLN A 98 -15.44 5.82 2.41
C GLN A 98 -14.19 5.61 1.56
N LEU A 99 -13.16 6.38 1.87
CA LEU A 99 -11.83 6.23 1.30
C LEU A 99 -11.02 5.21 2.10
N ARG A 100 -10.37 4.31 1.37
CA ARG A 100 -9.38 3.41 1.93
C ARG A 100 -7.98 3.93 1.63
N LEU A 101 -7.27 4.41 2.64
CA LEU A 101 -5.90 4.94 2.46
C LEU A 101 -4.88 3.82 2.18
N HIS A 102 -3.77 4.24 1.60
CA HIS A 102 -2.59 3.46 1.25
C HIS A 102 -1.87 2.77 2.44
N TYR A 103 -2.11 3.22 3.67
CA TYR A 103 -1.51 2.68 4.90
C TYR A 103 -2.40 1.66 5.63
N GLN A 104 -3.59 1.38 5.11
CA GLN A 104 -4.59 0.57 5.78
C GLN A 104 -4.33 -0.93 5.62
N VAL A 105 -3.45 -1.50 6.45
CA VAL A 105 -3.19 -2.94 6.42
C VAL A 105 -4.48 -3.66 6.81
N CYS A 106 -5.02 -4.50 5.92
CA CYS A 106 -6.21 -5.29 6.24
C CYS A 106 -5.90 -6.36 7.29
N PRO A 107 -6.93 -6.89 7.98
CA PRO A 107 -6.73 -7.88 9.02
C PRO A 107 -5.84 -9.06 8.65
N ALA A 108 -6.12 -9.70 7.52
CA ALA A 108 -5.36 -10.82 7.01
C ALA A 108 -3.87 -10.48 6.80
N ARG A 109 -3.57 -9.28 6.29
CA ARG A 109 -2.18 -8.85 6.06
C ARG A 109 -1.47 -8.46 7.35
N ARG A 110 -2.20 -7.92 8.32
CA ARG A 110 -1.67 -7.71 9.66
C ARG A 110 -1.24 -9.04 10.26
N LYS A 111 -2.12 -10.03 10.20
CA LYS A 111 -1.83 -11.39 10.65
C LYS A 111 -0.59 -11.96 9.94
N GLU A 112 -0.48 -11.80 8.63
CA GLU A 112 0.73 -12.24 7.90
C GLU A 112 2.01 -11.56 8.43
N PHE A 113 2.00 -10.25 8.71
CA PHE A 113 3.18 -9.57 9.28
C PHE A 113 3.53 -10.04 10.68
N ILE A 114 2.51 -10.31 11.49
CA ILE A 114 2.66 -10.88 12.84
C ILE A 114 3.31 -12.25 12.75
N ASP A 115 2.78 -13.12 11.91
CA ASP A 115 3.28 -14.47 11.72
C ASP A 115 4.71 -14.44 11.19
N TYR A 116 5.04 -13.48 10.32
CA TYR A 116 6.39 -13.24 9.83
C TYR A 116 7.36 -12.83 10.94
N ALA A 117 6.98 -11.85 11.77
CA ALA A 117 7.81 -11.39 12.88
C ALA A 117 8.02 -12.52 13.91
N ARG A 118 6.98 -13.27 14.23
CA ARG A 118 7.05 -14.42 15.13
C ARG A 118 7.92 -15.54 14.58
N ALA A 119 7.84 -15.83 13.27
CA ALA A 119 8.71 -16.79 12.61
C ALA A 119 10.19 -16.38 12.68
N LEU A 120 10.51 -15.09 12.47
CA LEU A 120 11.87 -14.57 12.63
C LEU A 120 12.36 -14.70 14.08
N GLN A 121 11.52 -14.36 15.05
CA GLN A 121 11.85 -14.51 16.47
C GLN A 121 12.16 -15.98 16.81
N GLY A 122 11.26 -16.89 16.44
CA GLY A 122 11.46 -18.32 16.69
C GLY A 122 12.72 -18.86 16.03
N TRP A 123 13.04 -18.42 14.82
CA TRP A 123 14.28 -18.80 14.13
C TRP A 123 15.53 -18.29 14.88
N CYS A 124 15.49 -17.07 15.43
CA CYS A 124 16.57 -16.54 16.25
C CYS A 124 16.73 -17.29 17.59
N GLU A 125 15.62 -17.77 18.16
CA GLU A 125 15.53 -18.51 19.44
C GLU A 125 15.66 -20.03 19.29
N ASP A 126 16.08 -20.52 18.13
CA ASP A 126 16.27 -21.96 17.85
C ASP A 126 15.00 -22.81 18.06
N LYS A 127 13.84 -22.23 17.79
CA LYS A 127 12.57 -22.97 17.75
C LYS A 127 12.49 -23.80 16.48
N ALA A 128 11.88 -24.97 16.58
CA ALA A 128 11.56 -25.77 15.41
C ALA A 128 10.33 -25.16 14.71
N PRO A 129 10.25 -25.13 13.37
CA PRO A 129 9.14 -24.49 12.65
C PRO A 129 7.77 -25.14 12.95
N ASP A 130 7.76 -26.38 13.45
CA ASP A 130 6.59 -27.15 13.87
C ASP A 130 6.32 -27.06 15.40
N ASP A 131 7.03 -26.19 16.14
CA ASP A 131 6.78 -25.93 17.56
C ASP A 131 5.41 -25.28 17.75
N ALA A 132 4.39 -26.12 17.95
CA ALA A 132 3.00 -25.70 18.10
C ALA A 132 2.76 -24.82 19.34
N HIS A 133 3.61 -24.91 20.36
CA HIS A 133 3.50 -24.04 21.54
C HIS A 133 3.99 -22.64 21.21
N PHE A 134 5.18 -22.52 20.61
CA PHE A 134 5.75 -21.24 20.24
C PHE A 134 4.98 -20.55 19.11
N PHE A 135 4.49 -21.31 18.12
CA PHE A 135 3.78 -20.78 16.96
C PHE A 135 2.25 -20.87 17.06
N ASN A 136 1.70 -21.02 18.27
CA ASN A 136 0.25 -21.08 18.46
C ASN A 136 -0.46 -19.85 17.83
N GLY A 137 -1.42 -20.11 16.94
CA GLY A 137 -2.19 -19.10 16.21
C GLY A 137 -1.48 -18.51 14.97
N ALA A 138 -0.24 -18.89 14.68
CA ALA A 138 0.47 -18.44 13.48
C ALA A 138 0.12 -19.29 12.25
N ASP A 139 0.10 -18.67 11.07
CA ASP A 139 -0.02 -19.38 9.80
C ASP A 139 1.24 -20.22 9.51
N GLN A 140 1.08 -21.54 9.45
CA GLN A 140 2.19 -22.48 9.25
C GLN A 140 2.86 -22.34 7.88
N GLY A 141 2.12 -21.92 6.85
CA GLY A 141 2.69 -21.63 5.53
C GLY A 141 3.71 -20.47 5.60
N THR A 142 3.38 -19.42 6.35
CA THR A 142 4.25 -18.27 6.59
C THR A 142 5.46 -18.66 7.41
N VAL A 143 5.31 -19.43 8.49
CA VAL A 143 6.43 -19.93 9.29
C VAL A 143 7.39 -20.75 8.44
N ALA A 144 6.89 -21.75 7.72
CA ALA A 144 7.70 -22.60 6.85
C ALA A 144 8.44 -21.79 5.77
N LYS A 145 7.77 -20.81 5.16
CA LYS A 145 8.38 -19.89 4.18
C LYS A 145 9.57 -19.14 4.77
N VAL A 146 9.44 -18.55 5.96
CA VAL A 146 10.53 -17.79 6.60
C VAL A 146 11.74 -18.68 6.88
N TYR A 147 11.52 -19.87 7.43
CA TYR A 147 12.59 -20.83 7.71
C TYR A 147 13.29 -21.28 6.43
N ALA A 148 12.54 -21.57 5.36
CA ALA A 148 13.10 -21.92 4.07
C ALA A 148 13.95 -20.79 3.45
N LEU A 149 13.51 -19.53 3.59
CA LEU A 149 14.27 -18.37 3.11
C LEU A 149 15.59 -18.21 3.87
N LEU A 150 15.57 -18.24 5.20
CA LEU A 150 16.74 -18.08 6.07
C LEU A 150 17.72 -19.26 5.97
N GLY A 151 17.20 -20.48 5.85
CA GLY A 151 17.98 -21.71 5.81
C GLY A 151 18.75 -21.95 7.12
N ALA A 152 19.92 -22.59 6.99
CA ALA A 152 20.75 -22.94 8.14
C ALA A 152 21.23 -21.69 8.91
N PRO A 153 21.22 -21.74 10.26
CA PRO A 153 21.66 -20.65 11.10
C PRO A 153 23.15 -20.38 10.98
N ASP A 154 23.50 -19.11 11.08
CA ASP A 154 24.85 -18.56 11.02
C ASP A 154 24.89 -17.32 11.92
N PRO A 155 25.99 -17.01 12.61
CA PRO A 155 26.04 -15.88 13.55
C PRO A 155 25.65 -14.54 12.93
N LEU A 156 26.13 -14.23 11.73
CA LEU A 156 25.78 -13.00 11.02
C LEU A 156 24.31 -13.02 10.60
N LYS A 157 23.81 -14.16 10.10
CA LYS A 157 22.38 -14.31 9.79
C LYS A 157 21.49 -14.08 11.01
N ARG A 158 21.88 -14.54 12.20
CA ARG A 158 21.15 -14.29 13.45
C ARG A 158 21.08 -12.80 13.77
N THR A 159 22.21 -12.11 13.71
CA THR A 159 22.25 -10.66 13.94
C THR A 159 21.35 -9.91 12.95
N LEU A 160 21.39 -10.28 11.66
CA LEU A 160 20.56 -9.68 10.62
C LEU A 160 19.07 -10.00 10.79
N ALA A 161 18.73 -11.24 11.13
CA ALA A 161 17.36 -11.70 11.36
C ALA A 161 16.76 -11.04 12.60
N GLU A 162 17.53 -10.92 13.68
CA GLU A 162 17.11 -10.23 14.91
C GLU A 162 16.85 -8.75 14.66
N ARG A 163 17.75 -8.05 13.93
CA ARG A 163 17.53 -6.65 13.54
C ARG A 163 16.24 -6.51 12.72
N THR A 164 16.04 -7.42 11.77
CA THR A 164 14.85 -7.44 10.90
C THR A 164 13.58 -7.67 11.72
N TYR A 165 13.61 -8.61 12.66
CA TYR A 165 12.52 -8.86 13.61
C TYR A 165 12.17 -7.59 14.39
N TRP A 166 13.15 -6.93 15.02
CA TRP A 166 12.89 -5.70 15.79
C TRP A 166 12.32 -4.58 14.91
N GLY A 167 12.82 -4.43 13.68
CA GLY A 167 12.30 -3.47 12.71
C GLY A 167 10.85 -3.76 12.34
N LEU A 168 10.50 -5.03 12.11
CA LEU A 168 9.14 -5.46 11.82
C LEU A 168 8.21 -5.30 13.01
N ALA A 169 8.63 -5.74 14.20
CA ALA A 169 7.83 -5.63 15.42
C ALA A 169 7.49 -4.16 15.73
N SER A 170 8.48 -3.26 15.63
CA SER A 170 8.25 -1.81 15.75
C SER A 170 7.27 -1.27 14.70
N ARG A 171 7.39 -1.71 13.44
CA ARG A 171 6.49 -1.26 12.37
C ARG A 171 5.10 -1.83 12.45
N VAL A 172 4.93 -3.10 12.84
CA VAL A 172 3.61 -3.70 13.08
C VAL A 172 2.88 -2.96 14.20
N MET A 173 3.58 -2.36 15.17
CA MET A 173 2.94 -1.48 16.16
C MET A 173 2.57 -0.11 15.57
N ASN A 174 3.41 0.46 14.70
CA ASN A 174 3.24 1.82 14.15
C ASN A 174 2.39 1.88 12.86
N CYS A 175 2.14 0.76 12.20
CA CYS A 175 1.28 0.71 11.02
C CYS A 175 -0.17 0.95 11.45
N SER A 176 -0.79 1.99 10.91
CA SER A 176 -2.18 2.32 11.19
C SER A 176 -3.10 1.32 10.45
N PHE A 177 -3.69 0.36 11.19
CA PHE A 177 -4.53 -0.69 10.63
C PHE A 177 -5.96 -0.20 10.41
N TRP A 178 -6.44 -0.19 9.16
CA TRP A 178 -7.79 0.28 8.86
C TRP A 178 -8.43 -0.47 7.69
N GLY A 179 -8.47 -1.80 7.75
CA GLY A 179 -9.25 -2.60 6.80
C GLY A 179 -10.72 -2.66 7.21
N ASP A 180 -11.63 -2.61 6.24
CA ASP A 180 -13.06 -2.84 6.45
C ASP A 180 -13.32 -4.36 6.55
N ASN A 181 -13.86 -4.76 7.71
CA ASN A 181 -14.15 -6.14 8.13
C ASN A 181 -15.46 -6.71 7.55
N THR A 182 -16.18 -5.99 6.68
CA THR A 182 -17.55 -6.40 6.31
C THR A 182 -17.64 -7.55 5.31
N ARG A 183 -16.52 -8.01 4.72
CA ARG A 183 -16.51 -9.07 3.68
C ARG A 183 -15.46 -10.17 3.83
N GLU A 184 -14.56 -10.09 4.82
CA GLU A 184 -13.70 -11.21 5.19
C GLU A 184 -14.34 -11.89 6.42
N PRO A 185 -14.18 -13.21 6.63
CA PRO A 185 -14.64 -13.82 7.87
C PRO A 185 -14.10 -12.98 9.03
N ALA A 186 -14.93 -12.72 10.03
CA ALA A 186 -14.57 -11.94 11.21
C ALA A 186 -13.31 -12.56 11.84
N THR A 187 -12.14 -12.12 11.39
CA THR A 187 -10.90 -12.37 12.09
C THR A 187 -11.00 -11.47 13.29
N ASP A 188 -11.29 -12.07 14.44
CA ASP A 188 -10.99 -11.51 15.75
C ASP A 188 -9.50 -11.20 15.77
N LEU A 189 -9.16 -10.05 15.23
CA LEU A 189 -7.86 -9.48 15.44
C LEU A 189 -7.92 -8.87 16.81
N GLU A 190 -7.44 -9.63 17.78
CA GLU A 190 -6.81 -8.96 18.91
C GLU A 190 -5.83 -7.93 18.34
N PRO A 191 -5.83 -6.69 18.87
CA PRO A 191 -4.74 -5.78 18.59
C PRO A 191 -3.45 -6.56 18.81
N PHE A 192 -2.50 -6.45 17.89
CA PHE A 192 -1.12 -6.85 18.15
C PHE A 192 -0.48 -5.86 19.12
N THR A 193 -1.08 -5.78 20.30
CA THR A 193 -0.55 -5.29 21.57
C THR A 193 0.23 -6.41 22.28
N VAL A 194 0.24 -7.63 21.72
CA VAL A 194 0.71 -8.84 22.40
C VAL A 194 2.23 -8.87 22.62
N HIS A 195 3.02 -8.16 21.81
CA HIS A 195 4.43 -7.91 22.13
C HIS A 195 4.64 -6.43 22.41
N ARG A 196 4.49 -6.04 23.69
CA ARG A 196 5.18 -4.83 24.15
C ARG A 196 6.65 -5.00 23.80
N LEU A 197 7.18 -4.12 22.94
CA LEU A 197 8.61 -4.08 22.75
C LEU A 197 9.25 -3.82 24.12
N PRO A 198 10.25 -4.62 24.51
CA PRO A 198 10.88 -4.46 25.81
C PRO A 198 11.56 -3.10 25.89
N SER A 199 11.66 -2.55 27.10
CA SER A 199 12.47 -1.36 27.35
C SER A 199 13.91 -1.60 26.85
N GLY A 200 14.40 -0.72 25.97
CA GLY A 200 15.75 -0.83 25.41
C GLY A 200 15.84 -1.49 24.03
N TRP A 201 14.72 -1.85 23.38
CA TRP A 201 14.74 -2.40 22.03
C TRP A 201 15.47 -1.49 21.02
N GLN A 202 15.35 -0.15 21.15
CA GLN A 202 16.06 0.79 20.29
C GLN A 202 17.58 0.69 20.47
N ALA A 203 18.04 0.60 21.73
CA ALA A 203 19.47 0.45 22.03
C ALA A 203 20.00 -0.89 21.48
N ARG A 204 19.21 -1.96 21.61
CA ARG A 204 19.54 -3.26 21.00
C ARG A 204 19.61 -3.16 19.48
N MET A 205 18.64 -2.52 18.83
CA MET A 205 18.64 -2.31 17.39
C MET A 205 19.90 -1.54 16.95
N HIS A 206 20.25 -0.44 17.61
CA HIS A 206 21.48 0.30 17.31
C HIS A 206 22.76 -0.54 17.47
N SER A 207 22.84 -1.37 18.52
CA SER A 207 23.95 -2.31 18.70
C SER A 207 24.06 -3.28 17.51
N LEU A 208 22.95 -3.91 17.14
CA LEU A 208 22.89 -4.85 16.01
C LEU A 208 23.34 -4.18 14.71
N GLU A 209 22.87 -2.96 14.44
CA GLU A 209 23.27 -2.23 13.23
C GLU A 209 24.77 -1.92 13.19
N ASN A 210 25.38 -1.60 14.34
CA ASN A 210 26.82 -1.37 14.43
C ASN A 210 27.62 -2.65 14.21
N ASP A 211 27.15 -3.78 14.74
CA ASP A 211 27.78 -5.09 14.55
C ASP A 211 27.69 -5.52 13.08
N ILE A 212 26.52 -5.33 12.44
CA ILE A 212 26.33 -5.58 11.01
C ILE A 212 27.24 -4.70 10.14
N ARG A 213 27.36 -3.40 10.45
CA ARG A 213 28.28 -2.50 9.72
C ARG A 213 29.74 -2.93 9.86
N ARG A 214 30.13 -3.40 11.03
CA ARG A 214 31.49 -3.89 11.29
C ARG A 214 31.81 -5.14 10.47
N GLU A 215 30.87 -6.08 10.44
CA GLU A 215 31.06 -7.37 9.76
C GLU A 215 30.97 -7.27 8.24
N MET A 216 30.01 -6.48 7.72
CA MET A 216 29.70 -6.46 6.29
C MET A 216 30.28 -5.24 5.55
N GLY A 217 30.80 -4.25 6.26
CA GLY A 217 31.29 -3.00 5.68
C GLY A 217 30.22 -2.29 4.83
N SER A 218 30.53 -1.97 3.58
CA SER A 218 29.62 -1.27 2.66
C SER A 218 28.38 -2.09 2.28
N ALA A 219 28.46 -3.42 2.30
CA ALA A 219 27.34 -4.31 1.99
C ALA A 219 26.23 -4.24 3.06
N ALA A 220 26.55 -3.79 4.28
CA ALA A 220 25.58 -3.59 5.36
C ALA A 220 24.39 -2.71 4.93
N ARG A 221 24.63 -1.73 4.05
CA ARG A 221 23.59 -0.79 3.59
C ARG A 221 22.37 -1.51 3.01
N ASP A 222 22.58 -2.59 2.25
CA ASP A 222 21.49 -3.32 1.60
C ASP A 222 20.60 -4.07 2.61
N PHE A 223 21.16 -4.44 3.77
CA PHE A 223 20.46 -5.16 4.83
C PHE A 223 19.89 -4.26 5.92
N LEU A 224 20.55 -3.11 6.14
CA LEU A 224 20.11 -2.08 7.07
C LEU A 224 19.10 -1.12 6.45
N CYS A 225 18.73 -1.33 5.18
CA CYS A 225 17.57 -0.70 4.58
C CYS A 225 16.37 -0.83 5.52
N ASP A 226 15.81 0.29 5.96
CA ASP A 226 14.55 0.25 6.68
C ASP A 226 13.51 -0.41 5.77
N VAL A 227 12.85 -1.44 6.28
CA VAL A 227 11.61 -1.90 5.67
C VAL A 227 10.58 -0.80 5.96
N GLY A 228 10.40 0.11 5.00
CA GLY A 228 9.51 1.27 5.12
C GLY A 228 10.07 2.42 5.96
N GLY A 229 11.30 2.87 5.69
CA GLY A 229 11.94 4.01 6.40
C GLY A 229 11.08 5.28 6.45
N SER A 230 11.48 6.24 7.29
CA SER A 230 10.74 7.51 7.47
C SER A 230 10.47 8.28 6.17
N SER A 231 11.27 8.05 5.13
CA SER A 231 11.13 8.64 3.80
C SER A 231 10.24 7.87 2.83
N GLU A 232 9.92 6.59 3.11
CA GLU A 232 9.12 5.74 2.23
C GLU A 232 7.89 5.22 2.96
N PRO A 233 6.70 5.77 2.66
CA PRO A 233 5.49 5.28 3.28
C PRO A 233 5.23 3.82 2.93
N ALA A 234 4.94 3.02 3.96
CA ALA A 234 4.80 1.58 3.87
C ALA A 234 3.56 1.19 3.03
N CYS A 235 3.70 1.11 1.71
CA CYS A 235 2.71 0.44 0.88
C CYS A 235 2.78 -1.08 1.15
N HIS A 236 1.66 -1.73 1.43
CA HIS A 236 1.63 -3.13 1.90
C HIS A 236 2.36 -4.10 0.96
N PHE A 237 2.32 -3.85 -0.35
CA PHE A 237 2.98 -4.70 -1.33
C PHE A 237 4.50 -4.52 -1.34
N LYS A 238 5.01 -3.27 -1.42
CA LYS A 238 6.46 -3.03 -1.34
C LYS A 238 6.97 -3.50 0.01
N PHE A 239 6.21 -3.35 1.08
CA PHE A 239 6.60 -3.81 2.41
C PHE A 239 6.78 -5.33 2.44
N THR A 240 5.73 -6.13 2.20
CA THR A 240 5.83 -7.61 2.23
C THR A 240 6.90 -8.13 1.26
N ARG A 241 6.94 -7.61 0.03
CA ARG A 241 7.94 -8.01 -0.96
C ARG A 241 9.36 -7.64 -0.51
N ARG A 242 9.54 -6.51 0.16
CA ARG A 242 10.84 -6.09 0.70
C ARG A 242 11.25 -6.91 1.90
N VAL A 243 10.30 -7.35 2.73
CA VAL A 243 10.55 -8.32 3.80
C VAL A 243 11.01 -9.64 3.21
N ASP A 244 10.31 -10.18 2.20
CA ASP A 244 10.75 -11.39 1.48
C ASP A 244 12.15 -11.22 0.90
N ILE A 245 12.44 -10.07 0.26
CA ILE A 245 13.77 -9.75 -0.26
C ILE A 245 14.80 -9.76 0.86
N LEU A 246 14.54 -9.07 1.95
CA LEU A 246 15.48 -8.94 3.05
C LEU A 246 15.77 -10.30 3.68
N VAL A 247 14.72 -11.05 4.04
CA VAL A 247 14.83 -12.37 4.70
C VAL A 247 15.49 -13.40 3.79
N SER A 248 15.14 -13.39 2.50
CA SER A 248 15.84 -14.19 1.49
C SER A 248 17.31 -13.82 1.38
N SER A 249 17.63 -12.52 1.39
CA SER A 249 19.00 -12.02 1.29
C SER A 249 19.83 -12.44 2.49
N ILE A 250 19.25 -12.41 3.68
CA ILE A 250 19.88 -12.89 4.92
C ILE A 250 20.23 -14.37 4.75
N GLY A 251 19.29 -15.18 4.29
CA GLY A 251 19.51 -16.62 4.16
C GLY A 251 20.61 -17.04 3.18
N CYS A 252 21.04 -16.16 2.27
CA CYS A 252 22.19 -16.37 1.40
C CYS A 252 23.32 -15.35 1.60
N LEU A 253 23.25 -14.49 2.62
CA LEU A 253 24.19 -13.39 2.89
C LEU A 253 24.52 -12.54 1.65
N ARG A 254 23.54 -12.36 0.77
CA ARG A 254 23.69 -11.64 -0.50
C ARG A 254 22.37 -10.97 -0.86
N TRP A 255 22.40 -9.68 -1.15
CA TRP A 255 21.21 -8.95 -1.56
C TRP A 255 20.51 -9.63 -2.75
N ARG A 256 19.23 -9.95 -2.57
CA ARG A 256 18.36 -10.67 -3.52
C ARG A 256 18.88 -12.05 -3.95
N GLY A 257 19.76 -12.68 -3.20
CA GLY A 257 20.53 -13.82 -3.70
C GLY A 257 19.75 -15.11 -3.98
N LYS A 258 18.59 -15.36 -3.34
CA LYS A 258 17.67 -16.50 -3.62
C LYS A 258 16.34 -16.10 -4.25
N LEU A 259 16.15 -14.82 -4.58
CA LEU A 259 14.97 -14.40 -5.32
C LEU A 259 15.27 -14.43 -6.81
N PRO A 260 14.25 -14.66 -7.67
CA PRO A 260 14.43 -14.43 -9.08
C PRO A 260 15.01 -13.02 -9.29
N PRO A 261 15.93 -12.86 -10.26
CA PRO A 261 16.42 -11.54 -10.63
C PRO A 261 15.23 -10.61 -10.80
N LYS A 262 15.41 -9.31 -10.48
CA LYS A 262 14.33 -8.34 -10.69
C LYS A 262 13.83 -8.55 -12.12
N ASP A 263 12.60 -9.04 -12.24
CA ASP A 263 12.03 -9.41 -13.52
C ASP A 263 12.33 -8.27 -14.49
N ALA A 264 13.13 -8.54 -15.53
CA ALA A 264 13.29 -7.58 -16.62
C ALA A 264 11.92 -7.24 -17.20
N LEU A 265 11.02 -8.22 -17.09
CA LEU A 265 9.63 -8.26 -17.50
C LEU A 265 8.74 -8.39 -16.25
N ILE A 266 8.47 -7.31 -15.51
CA ILE A 266 7.36 -7.27 -14.54
C ILE A 266 6.06 -7.33 -15.36
N THR A 267 5.75 -8.45 -16.00
CA THR A 267 4.71 -8.53 -17.04
C THR A 267 3.32 -8.53 -16.42
N GLY A 268 3.02 -9.37 -15.43
CA GLY A 268 1.65 -9.50 -14.90
C GLY A 268 1.04 -8.19 -14.38
N ARG A 269 1.72 -7.50 -13.44
CA ARG A 269 1.20 -6.24 -12.87
C ARG A 269 1.25 -5.08 -13.88
N ARG A 270 2.30 -4.98 -14.71
CA ARG A 270 2.36 -3.91 -15.72
C ARG A 270 1.33 -4.14 -16.82
N GLN A 271 1.04 -5.40 -17.17
CA GLN A 271 0.04 -5.77 -18.15
C GLN A 271 -1.35 -5.43 -17.63
N ILE A 272 -1.74 -5.88 -16.43
CA ILE A 272 -3.05 -5.52 -15.88
C ILE A 272 -3.20 -4.01 -15.67
N THR A 273 -2.15 -3.30 -15.24
CA THR A 273 -2.19 -1.83 -15.15
C THR A 273 -2.35 -1.19 -16.53
N ARG A 274 -1.65 -1.69 -17.55
CA ARG A 274 -1.78 -1.23 -18.94
C ARG A 274 -3.18 -1.47 -19.48
N ASP A 275 -3.77 -2.62 -19.20
CA ASP A 275 -5.10 -2.99 -19.68
C ASP A 275 -6.17 -2.15 -18.98
N ILE A 276 -6.07 -1.95 -17.66
CA ILE A 276 -6.91 -1.00 -16.92
C ILE A 276 -6.79 0.42 -17.51
N LEU A 277 -5.57 0.90 -17.75
CA LEU A 277 -5.34 2.23 -18.33
C LEU A 277 -5.94 2.36 -19.73
N ARG A 278 -5.88 1.30 -20.55
CA ARG A 278 -6.53 1.28 -21.87
C ARG A 278 -8.04 1.37 -21.73
N VAL A 279 -8.65 0.53 -20.89
CA VAL A 279 -10.11 0.53 -20.70
C VAL A 279 -10.60 1.88 -20.17
N LEU A 280 -9.92 2.44 -19.15
CA LEU A 280 -10.25 3.76 -18.63
C LEU A 280 -10.10 4.85 -19.69
N ALA A 281 -9.01 4.83 -20.49
CA ALA A 281 -8.77 5.78 -21.57
C ALA A 281 -9.95 5.82 -22.56
N ASN A 282 -10.38 4.65 -23.03
CA ASN A 282 -11.50 4.54 -23.95
C ASN A 282 -12.82 5.04 -23.33
N TYR A 283 -13.05 4.74 -22.05
CA TYR A 283 -14.24 5.23 -21.35
C TYR A 283 -14.29 6.76 -21.32
N TRP A 284 -13.21 7.44 -20.88
CA TRP A 284 -13.25 8.90 -20.69
C TRP A 284 -13.10 9.68 -22.00
N LEU A 285 -12.32 9.17 -22.95
CA LEU A 285 -12.14 9.77 -24.28
C LEU A 285 -13.34 9.54 -25.20
N ASP A 286 -14.24 8.63 -24.82
CA ASP A 286 -15.35 8.20 -25.65
C ASP A 286 -14.89 7.55 -26.97
N GLU A 287 -13.81 6.77 -26.89
CA GLU A 287 -13.22 6.03 -27.99
C GLU A 287 -13.71 4.57 -27.96
N GLU A 288 -13.83 3.93 -29.13
CA GLU A 288 -14.06 2.49 -29.24
C GLU A 288 -12.77 1.73 -28.94
N LEU A 289 -12.88 0.64 -28.18
CA LEU A 289 -11.75 -0.25 -27.95
C LEU A 289 -11.46 -1.04 -29.24
N PRO A 290 -10.19 -1.13 -29.69
CA PRO A 290 -9.84 -1.98 -30.82
C PRO A 290 -10.18 -3.45 -30.51
N ASP A 291 -10.60 -4.19 -31.55
CA ASP A 291 -11.03 -5.58 -31.47
C ASP A 291 -10.05 -6.47 -30.69
N ASP A 292 -10.61 -7.39 -29.91
CA ASP A 292 -9.92 -8.17 -28.89
C ASP A 292 -8.78 -9.02 -29.47
N GLN A 293 -7.54 -8.67 -29.13
CA GLN A 293 -6.36 -9.48 -29.41
C GLN A 293 -5.74 -10.10 -28.15
N ASN A 294 -6.25 -9.83 -26.93
CA ASN A 294 -5.52 -10.14 -25.69
C ASN A 294 -6.38 -10.47 -24.44
N GLY A 295 -7.67 -10.78 -24.57
CA GLY A 295 -8.53 -11.09 -23.42
C GLY A 295 -8.89 -9.86 -22.57
N ILE A 296 -8.80 -8.66 -23.16
CA ILE A 296 -9.13 -7.39 -22.50
C ILE A 296 -10.65 -7.19 -22.46
N ALA A 297 -11.41 -7.90 -23.30
CA ALA A 297 -12.87 -7.78 -23.41
C ALA A 297 -13.57 -8.01 -22.07
N GLU A 298 -13.19 -9.05 -21.32
CA GLU A 298 -13.79 -9.34 -20.01
C GLU A 298 -13.53 -8.21 -18.99
N LEU A 299 -12.29 -7.71 -18.93
CA LEU A 299 -11.92 -6.59 -18.05
C LEU A 299 -12.62 -5.30 -18.47
N ARG A 300 -12.79 -5.07 -19.78
CA ARG A 300 -13.55 -3.95 -20.30
C ARG A 300 -14.99 -4.02 -19.83
N ASP A 301 -15.67 -5.12 -20.12
CA ASP A 301 -17.08 -5.30 -19.83
C ASP A 301 -17.35 -5.19 -18.33
N GLU A 302 -16.43 -5.75 -17.51
CA GLU A 302 -16.43 -5.56 -16.07
C GLU A 302 -16.32 -4.07 -15.69
N VAL A 303 -15.27 -3.37 -16.10
CA VAL A 303 -15.03 -1.97 -15.71
C VAL A 303 -16.11 -1.03 -16.22
N PHE A 304 -16.60 -1.23 -17.45
CA PHE A 304 -17.71 -0.46 -18.02
C PHE A 304 -19.01 -0.74 -17.26
N GLY A 305 -19.28 -2.02 -16.93
CA GLY A 305 -20.41 -2.39 -16.09
C GLY A 305 -20.37 -1.72 -14.72
N LEU A 306 -19.18 -1.62 -14.10
CA LEU A 306 -18.99 -0.95 -12.81
C LEU A 306 -19.15 0.57 -12.90
N LEU A 307 -18.68 1.21 -13.97
CA LEU A 307 -18.84 2.66 -14.22
C LEU A 307 -20.27 3.03 -14.64
N GLY A 308 -21.02 2.08 -15.20
CA GLY A 308 -22.37 2.28 -15.73
C GLY A 308 -22.39 3.14 -16.99
N GLU A 309 -23.58 3.65 -17.33
CA GLU A 309 -23.76 4.52 -18.51
C GLU A 309 -22.90 5.77 -18.44
N LYS A 310 -22.33 6.17 -19.59
CA LYS A 310 -21.47 7.35 -19.69
C LYS A 310 -22.29 8.63 -19.52
N ASP A 311 -21.78 9.51 -18.67
CA ASP A 311 -22.18 10.91 -18.58
C ASP A 311 -20.91 11.77 -18.42
N ASP A 312 -21.04 13.08 -18.60
CA ASP A 312 -19.89 14.00 -18.54
C ASP A 312 -19.14 13.94 -17.20
N CYS A 313 -19.86 13.73 -16.09
CA CYS A 313 -19.27 13.65 -14.76
C CYS A 313 -18.47 12.35 -14.59
N LYS A 314 -19.02 11.21 -14.99
CA LYS A 314 -18.35 9.91 -14.94
C LYS A 314 -17.15 9.86 -15.87
N ARG A 315 -17.26 10.43 -17.07
CA ARG A 315 -16.13 10.55 -18.01
C ARG A 315 -15.02 11.38 -17.37
N TRP A 316 -15.34 12.53 -16.79
CA TRP A 316 -14.37 13.35 -16.07
C TRP A 316 -13.70 12.59 -14.90
N LEU A 317 -14.47 11.91 -14.05
CA LEU A 317 -13.95 11.11 -12.92
C LEU A 317 -13.07 9.94 -13.39
N ALA A 318 -13.45 9.25 -14.46
CA ALA A 318 -12.64 8.20 -15.08
C ALA A 318 -11.33 8.77 -15.65
N GLY A 319 -11.36 9.98 -16.22
CA GLY A 319 -10.18 10.72 -16.63
C GLY A 319 -9.25 11.05 -15.47
N CYS A 320 -9.78 11.51 -14.33
CA CYS A 320 -9.02 11.75 -13.10
C CYS A 320 -8.34 10.46 -12.59
N LEU A 321 -9.08 9.35 -12.55
CA LEU A 321 -8.54 8.05 -12.14
C LEU A 321 -7.46 7.55 -13.10
N TRP A 322 -7.71 7.62 -14.41
CA TRP A 322 -6.75 7.27 -15.46
C TRP A 322 -5.46 8.06 -15.31
N LYS A 323 -5.57 9.38 -15.12
CA LYS A 323 -4.43 10.27 -15.03
C LYS A 323 -3.60 10.00 -13.79
N ASN A 324 -4.26 9.77 -12.66
CA ASN A 324 -3.61 9.39 -11.41
C ASN A 324 -2.81 8.08 -11.56
N ILE A 325 -3.42 7.04 -12.13
CA ILE A 325 -2.77 5.73 -12.34
C ILE A 325 -1.61 5.84 -13.34
N SER A 326 -1.78 6.55 -14.45
CA SER A 326 -0.74 6.67 -15.49
C SER A 326 0.50 7.36 -14.95
N VAL A 327 0.33 8.44 -14.20
CA VAL A 327 1.45 9.19 -13.60
C VAL A 327 2.20 8.35 -12.57
N GLN A 328 1.49 7.63 -11.69
CA GLN A 328 2.13 6.71 -10.76
C GLN A 328 2.92 5.60 -11.47
N THR A 329 2.44 5.16 -12.63
CA THR A 329 3.05 4.09 -13.43
C THR A 329 4.28 4.57 -14.16
N GLU A 330 4.20 5.73 -14.82
CA GLU A 330 5.28 6.30 -15.65
C GLU A 330 6.40 6.89 -14.80
N ARG A 331 6.05 7.61 -13.73
CA ARG A 331 6.99 8.43 -12.98
C ARG A 331 7.39 7.83 -11.64
N HIS A 332 6.77 6.73 -11.24
CA HIS A 332 6.91 6.15 -9.90
C HIS A 332 6.67 7.16 -8.76
N ALA A 333 6.01 8.28 -9.06
CA ALA A 333 5.76 9.38 -8.15
C ALA A 333 4.38 9.24 -7.52
N TYR A 334 4.21 9.75 -6.30
CA TYR A 334 2.89 10.03 -5.76
C TYR A 334 2.40 11.32 -6.43
N PRO A 335 1.31 11.30 -7.22
CA PRO A 335 0.86 12.48 -7.95
C PRO A 335 0.37 13.58 -6.99
N MET A 336 -0.12 13.22 -5.80
CA MET A 336 -0.75 14.22 -4.94
C MET A 336 0.24 14.91 -3.99
N LYS A 337 0.41 16.22 -4.21
CA LYS A 337 1.00 17.17 -3.25
C LYS A 337 0.31 17.11 -1.88
N ARG A 338 -0.99 16.82 -1.86
CA ARG A 338 -1.84 16.85 -0.65
C ARG A 338 -1.98 15.52 0.09
N TRP A 339 -1.14 14.54 -0.25
CA TRP A 339 -1.18 13.23 0.40
C TRP A 339 -0.92 13.33 1.90
N VAL A 340 0.06 14.16 2.30
CA VAL A 340 0.38 14.42 3.70
C VAL A 340 -0.82 15.04 4.42
N GLU A 341 -1.48 16.02 3.81
CA GLU A 341 -2.67 16.66 4.38
C GLU A 341 -3.85 15.70 4.50
N LEU A 342 -4.04 14.75 3.56
CA LEU A 342 -5.07 13.71 3.73
C LEU A 342 -4.75 12.78 4.90
N VAL A 343 -3.48 12.39 5.05
CA VAL A 343 -3.05 11.58 6.20
C VAL A 343 -3.30 12.34 7.50
N GLN A 344 -2.97 13.63 7.57
CA GLN A 344 -3.23 14.45 8.73
C GLN A 344 -4.73 14.60 9.02
N ILE A 345 -5.58 14.74 7.99
CA ILE A 345 -7.04 14.76 8.16
C ILE A 345 -7.54 13.43 8.72
N ALA A 346 -6.97 12.32 8.24
CA ALA A 346 -7.27 10.98 8.76
C ALA A 346 -6.91 10.87 10.24
N GLU A 347 -5.68 11.22 10.60
CA GLU A 347 -5.17 11.20 11.97
C GLU A 347 -6.03 12.08 12.89
N ASN A 348 -6.30 13.32 12.51
CA ASN A 348 -7.14 14.24 13.28
C ASN A 348 -8.60 13.77 13.43
N PHE A 349 -9.16 13.10 12.42
CA PHE A 349 -10.51 12.53 12.52
C PHE A 349 -10.56 11.42 13.57
N LEU A 350 -9.53 10.58 13.57
CA LEU A 350 -9.40 9.48 14.52
C LEU A 350 -9.17 10.00 15.94
N ASP A 351 -8.38 11.06 16.12
CA ASP A 351 -8.09 11.64 17.43
C ASP A 351 -9.29 12.34 18.09
N ARG A 352 -10.34 12.70 17.32
CA ARG A 352 -11.48 13.52 17.81
C ARG A 352 -12.79 12.76 17.96
N GLU A 353 -12.95 11.67 17.21
CA GLU A 353 -14.15 10.82 17.27
C GLU A 353 -13.92 9.59 18.15
N LEU A 354 -12.77 9.56 18.83
CA LEU A 354 -12.34 8.67 19.91
C LEU A 354 -12.00 9.53 21.15
#